data_AF-A0AAJ0EQ45-F1
#
_entry.id   AF-A0AAJ0EQ45-F1
#
_cell.length_a   1.000
_cell.length_b   1.000
_cell.length_c   1.000
_cell.angle_alpha   90.00
_cell.angle_beta   90.00
_cell.angle_gamma   90.00
#
_symmetry.space_group_name_H-M   'P 1'
#
loop_
_entity.id
_entity.type
_entity.pdbx_description
1 polymer ?
#
loop_
_entity_poly.entity_id
_entity_poly.type
_entity_poly.pdbx_seq_one_letter_code
_entity_poly.pdbx_strand_id
1 'polypeptide(L)'
;DFLRRFANRVQVYELLSHLNPSLPVFGMGDWRSTMRKHVAAHPEYPYVTPWEGKETADTVYDDKSGVLTRILIDKGYLEGTRWISKKPQYLIEVKTTPGDATRPFFVRKHQYNRMKECTDASRSSRGSCTAYVLIRVFNLTTSDIDFDIYMDPYALQQDGSLIFTENTWHVVPAQGDEAA
;
A
#
# COMPACT_ATOMS: atom_id res chain seq x y z
N ASP A 1 7.07 16.76 -13.83
CA ASP A 1 6.69 16.48 -12.43
C ASP A 1 5.52 15.48 -12.26
N PHE A 2 4.67 15.27 -13.26
CA PHE A 2 3.63 14.22 -13.26
C PHE A 2 4.21 12.79 -13.25
N LEU A 3 5.33 12.56 -13.95
CA LEU A 3 5.99 11.25 -14.07
C LEU A 3 6.55 10.69 -12.76
N ARG A 4 7.09 11.55 -11.88
CA ARG A 4 7.62 11.12 -10.57
C ARG A 4 6.55 10.42 -9.73
N ARG A 5 5.29 10.87 -9.80
CA ARG A 5 4.20 10.28 -9.00
C ARG A 5 3.85 8.85 -9.42
N PHE A 6 4.02 8.51 -10.70
CA PHE A 6 3.78 7.15 -11.22
C PHE A 6 4.98 6.25 -11.02
N ALA A 7 6.19 6.80 -11.23
CA ALA A 7 7.45 6.08 -11.02
C ALA A 7 7.52 5.44 -9.63
N ASN A 8 6.99 6.08 -8.58
CA ASN A 8 7.11 5.54 -7.22
C ASN A 8 6.24 4.31 -6.94
N ARG A 9 5.09 4.16 -7.61
CA ARG A 9 4.30 2.92 -7.51
C ARG A 9 4.93 1.80 -8.32
N VAL A 10 5.54 2.16 -9.45
CA VAL A 10 6.35 1.23 -10.24
C VAL A 10 7.58 0.79 -9.45
N GLN A 11 8.26 1.69 -8.74
CA GLN A 11 9.42 1.39 -7.90
C GLN A 11 9.10 0.34 -6.83
N VAL A 12 7.91 0.38 -6.21
CA VAL A 12 7.51 -0.66 -5.26
C VAL A 12 7.30 -2.00 -5.97
N TYR A 13 6.68 -2.01 -7.14
CA TYR A 13 6.58 -3.23 -7.96
C TYR A 13 7.96 -3.77 -8.34
N GLU A 14 8.87 -2.91 -8.81
CA GLU A 14 10.23 -3.27 -9.18
C GLU A 14 11.05 -3.77 -7.99
N LEU A 15 10.91 -3.12 -6.82
CA LEU A 15 11.53 -3.56 -5.58
C LEU A 15 11.10 -5.00 -5.25
N LEU A 16 9.80 -5.27 -5.28
CA LEU A 16 9.24 -6.60 -5.01
C LEU A 16 9.68 -7.63 -6.06
N SER A 17 9.76 -7.24 -7.34
CA SER A 17 10.16 -8.15 -8.43
C SER A 17 11.64 -8.52 -8.42
N HIS A 18 12.49 -7.71 -7.77
CA HIS A 18 13.94 -7.91 -7.68
C HIS A 18 14.42 -8.32 -6.28
N LEU A 19 13.50 -8.67 -5.36
CA LEU A 19 13.88 -9.19 -4.05
C LEU A 19 14.78 -10.43 -4.18
N ASN A 20 15.70 -10.59 -3.22
CA ASN A 20 16.53 -11.77 -3.08
C ASN A 20 16.39 -12.32 -1.64
N PRO A 21 15.82 -13.52 -1.44
CA PRO A 21 15.31 -14.44 -2.46
C PRO A 21 14.13 -13.88 -3.26
N SER A 22 13.97 -14.32 -4.50
CA SER A 22 12.86 -13.89 -5.35
C SER A 22 11.52 -14.40 -4.83
N LEU A 23 10.49 -13.58 -4.98
CA LEU A 23 9.12 -13.94 -4.60
C LEU A 23 8.57 -14.97 -5.60
N PRO A 24 8.19 -16.19 -5.16
CA PRO A 24 7.69 -17.20 -6.08
C PRO A 24 6.45 -16.70 -6.82
N VAL A 25 6.47 -16.90 -8.15
CA VAL A 25 5.41 -16.53 -9.11
C VAL A 25 4.97 -15.06 -9.11
N PHE A 26 5.68 -14.17 -8.41
CA PHE A 26 5.35 -12.75 -8.40
C PHE A 26 5.57 -12.15 -9.80
N GLY A 27 4.60 -11.36 -10.26
CA GLY A 27 4.68 -10.72 -11.56
C GLY A 27 3.64 -9.63 -11.78
N MET A 28 3.50 -9.21 -13.03
CA MET A 28 2.62 -8.11 -13.43
C MET A 28 1.14 -8.36 -13.08
N GLY A 29 0.71 -9.61 -12.88
CA GLY A 29 -0.64 -9.95 -12.44
C GLY A 29 -0.94 -9.61 -10.97
N ASP A 30 0.10 -9.46 -10.15
CA ASP A 30 -0.02 -9.10 -8.74
C ASP A 30 -0.12 -7.58 -8.57
N TRP A 31 0.49 -6.79 -9.45
CA TRP A 31 0.33 -5.34 -9.48
C TRP A 31 -1.02 -4.95 -10.10
N ARG A 32 -2.02 -4.68 -9.26
CA ARG A 32 -3.43 -4.46 -9.64
C ARG A 32 -3.87 -3.00 -9.56
N SER A 33 -2.91 -2.08 -9.61
CA SER A 33 -3.17 -0.65 -9.55
C SER A 33 -3.79 -0.13 -10.86
N THR A 34 -4.88 0.61 -10.78
CA THR A 34 -5.47 1.37 -11.90
C THR A 34 -4.50 2.43 -12.44
N MET A 35 -3.47 2.80 -11.69
CA MET A 35 -2.40 3.68 -12.20
C MET A 35 -1.61 3.06 -13.35
N ARG A 36 -1.69 1.74 -13.55
CA ARG A 36 -1.08 1.06 -14.71
C ARG A 36 -1.51 1.66 -16.04
N LYS A 37 -2.73 2.20 -16.17
CA LYS A 37 -3.18 2.88 -17.40
C LYS A 37 -2.35 4.13 -17.74
N HIS A 38 -1.83 4.82 -16.72
CA HIS A 38 -1.00 6.00 -16.89
C HIS A 38 0.47 5.61 -17.12
N VAL A 39 0.94 4.55 -16.45
CA VAL A 39 2.30 4.01 -16.64
C VAL A 39 2.46 3.42 -18.03
N ALA A 40 1.47 2.67 -18.53
CA ALA A 40 1.47 2.06 -19.85
C ALA A 40 1.60 3.06 -21.02
N ALA A 41 1.24 4.34 -20.78
CA ALA A 41 1.41 5.40 -21.78
C ALA A 41 2.87 5.91 -21.86
N HIS A 42 3.74 5.51 -20.94
CA HIS A 42 5.12 5.99 -20.86
C HIS A 42 6.08 5.07 -21.65
N PRO A 43 6.95 5.63 -22.52
CA PRO A 43 7.84 4.82 -23.37
C PRO A 43 8.84 3.93 -22.62
N GLU A 44 9.23 4.29 -21.38
CA GLU A 44 10.16 3.49 -20.57
C GLU A 44 9.52 2.22 -19.97
N TYR A 45 8.18 2.15 -19.95
CA TYR A 45 7.44 1.02 -19.38
C TYR A 45 6.57 0.31 -20.43
N PRO A 46 7.13 -0.10 -21.59
CA PRO A 46 6.35 -0.63 -22.71
C PRO A 46 5.71 -1.99 -22.40
N TYR A 47 6.20 -2.67 -21.36
CA TYR A 47 5.70 -3.97 -20.90
C TYR A 47 4.52 -3.85 -19.93
N VAL A 48 4.21 -2.65 -19.43
CA VAL A 48 3.10 -2.44 -18.50
C VAL A 48 1.80 -2.38 -19.29
N THR A 49 0.91 -3.33 -19.04
CA THR A 49 -0.47 -3.28 -19.56
C THR A 49 -1.40 -2.63 -18.55
N PRO A 50 -2.49 -1.94 -18.95
CA PRO A 50 -3.50 -1.46 -18.01
C PRO A 50 -4.12 -2.60 -17.18
N TRP A 51 -4.55 -2.27 -15.94
CA TRP A 51 -5.33 -3.20 -15.12
C TRP A 51 -6.83 -2.94 -15.32
N GLU A 52 -7.54 -3.95 -15.82
CA GLU A 52 -8.97 -3.88 -16.14
C GLU A 52 -9.88 -4.42 -15.03
N GLY A 53 -9.30 -5.00 -13.97
CA GLY A 53 -10.06 -5.55 -12.85
C GLY A 53 -10.44 -4.50 -11.81
N LYS A 54 -11.20 -4.92 -10.79
CA LYS A 54 -11.44 -4.10 -9.61
C LYS A 54 -10.16 -3.97 -8.78
N GLU A 55 -9.61 -2.77 -8.69
CA GLU A 55 -8.52 -2.48 -7.76
C GLU A 55 -9.01 -2.60 -6.32
N THR A 56 -8.31 -3.43 -5.55
CA THR A 56 -8.60 -3.66 -4.13
C THR A 56 -7.43 -3.30 -3.22
N ALA A 57 -6.23 -3.31 -3.77
CA ALA A 57 -4.99 -2.71 -3.31
C ALA A 57 -4.09 -2.50 -4.54
N ASP A 58 -3.03 -1.71 -4.41
CA ASP A 58 -2.06 -1.52 -5.51
C ASP A 58 -1.41 -2.83 -5.93
N THR A 59 -1.01 -3.67 -4.97
CA THR A 59 -0.47 -5.00 -5.22
C THR A 59 -1.18 -6.03 -4.33
N VAL A 60 -1.55 -7.17 -4.92
CA VAL A 60 -2.17 -8.31 -4.22
C VAL A 60 -1.29 -9.53 -4.49
N TYR A 61 -0.58 -9.99 -3.48
CA TYR A 61 0.35 -11.12 -3.58
C TYR A 61 -0.04 -12.25 -2.62
N ASP A 62 -0.20 -13.46 -3.14
CA ASP A 62 -0.50 -14.64 -2.34
C ASP A 62 0.81 -15.35 -1.96
N ASP A 63 1.30 -15.13 -0.73
CA ASP A 63 2.58 -15.63 -0.25
C ASP A 63 2.49 -17.11 0.19
N LYS A 64 2.06 -17.98 -0.73
CA LYS A 64 1.87 -19.43 -0.50
C LYS A 64 3.12 -20.14 0.00
N SER A 65 4.28 -19.58 -0.33
CA SER A 65 5.59 -20.10 0.07
C SER A 65 6.07 -19.55 1.42
N GLY A 66 5.56 -18.40 1.87
CA GLY A 66 6.03 -17.69 3.06
C GLY A 66 7.33 -16.91 2.84
N VAL A 67 7.78 -16.74 1.58
CA VAL A 67 9.06 -16.09 1.26
C VAL A 67 9.01 -14.61 1.59
N LEU A 68 7.95 -13.89 1.20
CA LEU A 68 7.82 -12.47 1.56
C LEU A 68 7.69 -12.30 3.07
N THR A 69 6.92 -13.18 3.71
CA THR A 69 6.77 -13.21 5.18
C THR A 69 8.13 -13.37 5.87
N ARG A 70 8.97 -14.29 5.39
CA ARG A 70 10.31 -14.51 5.93
C ARG A 70 11.21 -13.29 5.74
N ILE A 71 11.21 -12.68 4.55
CA ILE A 71 11.97 -11.45 4.29
C ILE A 71 11.54 -10.33 5.25
N LEU A 72 10.24 -10.15 5.46
CA LEU A 72 9.71 -9.12 6.38
C LEU A 72 10.08 -9.40 7.84
N ILE A 73 10.14 -10.67 8.26
CA ILE A 73 10.66 -11.06 9.59
C ILE A 73 12.15 -10.74 9.70
N ASP A 74 12.96 -11.14 8.71
CA ASP A 74 14.42 -10.98 8.74
C ASP A 74 14.83 -9.49 8.71
N LYS A 75 13.98 -8.62 8.14
CA LYS A 75 14.13 -7.17 8.14
C LYS A 75 13.56 -6.47 9.38
N GLY A 76 12.92 -7.22 10.30
CA GLY A 76 12.38 -6.69 11.54
C GLY A 76 11.00 -6.03 11.44
N TYR A 77 10.31 -6.15 10.29
CA TYR A 77 8.94 -5.63 10.14
C TYR A 77 7.87 -6.54 10.74
N LEU A 78 8.18 -7.83 10.92
CA LEU A 78 7.27 -8.82 11.48
C LEU A 78 7.92 -9.59 12.63
N GLU A 79 7.14 -9.86 13.68
CA GLU A 79 7.59 -10.69 14.80
C GLU A 79 7.62 -12.17 14.41
N GLY A 80 8.82 -12.77 14.39
CA GLY A 80 9.02 -14.14 13.93
C GLY A 80 8.17 -15.18 14.67
N THR A 81 8.01 -15.06 15.99
CA THR A 81 7.21 -15.98 16.84
C THR A 81 5.74 -16.05 16.39
N ARG A 82 5.18 -14.97 15.85
CA ARG A 82 3.80 -14.88 15.38
C ARG A 82 3.63 -15.23 13.91
N TRP A 83 4.63 -14.93 13.08
CA TRP A 83 4.51 -14.94 11.62
C TRP A 83 5.25 -16.07 10.91
N ILE A 84 6.21 -16.76 11.55
CA ILE A 84 7.11 -17.70 10.84
C ILE A 84 6.42 -18.84 10.10
N SER A 85 5.25 -19.29 10.58
CA SER A 85 4.46 -20.34 9.94
C SER A 85 3.30 -19.80 9.10
N LYS A 86 3.17 -18.47 8.98
CA LYS A 86 2.09 -17.81 8.26
C LYS A 86 2.45 -17.65 6.78
N LYS A 87 1.41 -17.68 5.96
CA LYS A 87 1.45 -17.60 4.50
C LYS A 87 0.28 -16.73 4.04
N PRO A 88 0.32 -15.42 4.34
CA PRO A 88 -0.81 -14.55 4.10
C PRO A 88 -0.94 -14.19 2.62
N GLN A 89 -2.13 -13.76 2.24
CA GLN A 89 -2.27 -12.85 1.11
C GLN A 89 -1.93 -11.43 1.58
N TYR A 90 -0.94 -10.81 0.95
CA TYR A 90 -0.58 -9.42 1.18
C TYR A 90 -1.40 -8.50 0.28
N LEU A 91 -2.04 -7.51 0.91
CA LEU A 91 -2.66 -6.37 0.25
C LEU A 91 -1.76 -5.16 0.48
N ILE A 92 -0.98 -4.78 -0.53
CA ILE A 92 0.01 -3.73 -0.44
C ILE A 92 -0.54 -2.47 -1.10
N GLU A 93 -0.65 -1.40 -0.33
CA GLU A 93 -1.08 -0.07 -0.77
C GLU A 93 0.10 0.89 -0.76
N VAL A 94 0.30 1.64 -1.85
CA VAL A 94 1.43 2.55 -2.00
C VAL A 94 0.98 4.01 -1.89
N LYS A 95 1.54 4.75 -0.94
CA LYS A 95 1.35 6.20 -0.77
C LYS A 95 2.62 6.95 -1.07
N THR A 96 2.45 8.16 -1.59
CA THR A 96 3.55 9.01 -2.01
C THR A 96 3.47 10.35 -1.29
N THR A 97 4.61 10.82 -0.81
CA THR A 97 4.73 12.14 -0.17
C THR A 97 5.85 12.94 -0.82
N PRO A 98 5.60 14.16 -1.33
CA PRO A 98 6.65 14.93 -2.01
C PRO A 98 7.89 15.22 -1.15
N GLY A 99 7.69 15.55 0.13
CA GLY A 99 8.77 15.80 1.10
C GLY A 99 9.04 14.60 2.00
N ASP A 100 9.64 14.86 3.16
CA ASP A 100 10.06 13.84 4.13
C ASP A 100 8.92 13.05 4.78
N ALA A 101 9.30 12.10 5.65
CA ALA A 101 8.42 11.23 6.41
C ALA A 101 7.51 11.97 7.42
N THR A 102 7.80 13.22 7.80
CA THR A 102 6.97 13.98 8.77
C THR A 102 5.69 14.52 8.15
N ARG A 103 5.67 14.72 6.84
CA ARG A 103 4.48 15.22 6.14
C ARG A 103 3.35 14.19 6.13
N PRO A 104 2.07 14.59 6.27
CA PRO A 104 0.96 13.65 6.15
C PRO A 104 0.80 13.15 4.71
N PHE A 105 0.24 11.94 4.56
CA PHE A 105 -0.20 11.38 3.28
C PHE A 105 -1.66 10.93 3.37
N PHE A 106 -2.33 10.81 2.22
CA PHE A 106 -3.77 10.56 2.17
C PHE A 106 -4.10 9.09 1.94
N VAL A 107 -5.01 8.56 2.76
CA VAL A 107 -5.64 7.26 2.60
C VAL A 107 -7.12 7.46 2.30
N ARG A 108 -7.69 6.73 1.34
CA ARG A 108 -9.12 6.82 1.03
C ARG A 108 -9.93 6.06 2.09
N LYS A 109 -11.18 6.48 2.32
CA LYS A 109 -12.07 5.84 3.31
C LYS A 109 -12.20 4.32 3.14
N HIS A 110 -12.31 3.83 1.91
CA HIS A 110 -12.41 2.39 1.67
C HIS A 110 -11.10 1.63 1.96
N GLN A 111 -9.93 2.26 1.77
CA GLN A 111 -8.64 1.68 2.12
C GLN A 111 -8.49 1.59 3.63
N TYR A 112 -8.90 2.65 4.34
CA TYR A 112 -8.98 2.67 5.79
C TYR A 112 -9.89 1.56 6.34
N ASN A 113 -11.10 1.41 5.80
CA ASN A 113 -12.01 0.32 6.20
C ASN A 113 -11.37 -1.05 5.94
N ARG A 114 -10.67 -1.23 4.83
CA ARG A 114 -9.98 -2.48 4.51
C ARG A 114 -8.81 -2.78 5.45
N MET A 115 -8.09 -1.76 5.94
CA MET A 115 -7.09 -1.92 7.00
C MET A 115 -7.74 -2.47 8.28
N LYS A 116 -8.94 -1.99 8.65
CA LYS A 116 -9.71 -2.53 9.80
C LYS A 116 -10.09 -3.99 9.61
N GLU A 117 -10.58 -4.36 8.43
CA GLU A 117 -11.01 -5.72 8.11
C GLU A 117 -9.85 -6.74 8.16
N CYS A 118 -8.62 -6.30 7.86
CA CYS A 118 -7.43 -7.14 7.78
C CYS A 118 -6.55 -7.11 9.04
N THR A 119 -6.98 -6.42 10.10
CA THR A 119 -6.18 -6.29 11.32
C THR A 119 -6.03 -7.63 12.05
N ASP A 120 -4.93 -7.78 12.80
CA ASP A 120 -4.61 -8.98 13.57
C ASP A 120 -4.47 -10.25 12.72
N ALA A 121 -4.06 -10.11 11.46
CA ALA A 121 -3.92 -11.22 10.52
C ALA A 121 -3.08 -12.41 11.05
N SER A 122 -2.07 -12.17 11.90
CA SER A 122 -1.29 -13.24 12.55
C SER A 122 -2.11 -14.13 13.51
N ARG A 123 -3.20 -13.61 14.10
CA ARG A 123 -4.06 -14.34 15.02
C ARG A 123 -5.08 -15.23 14.30
N SER A 124 -5.23 -15.07 12.98
CA SER A 124 -6.13 -15.92 12.20
C SER A 124 -5.70 -17.39 12.30
N SER A 125 -6.52 -18.20 12.97
CA SER A 125 -6.30 -19.63 13.19
C SER A 125 -7.21 -20.51 12.30
N ARG A 126 -8.26 -19.94 11.71
CA ARG A 126 -9.21 -20.61 10.80
C ARG A 126 -9.76 -19.60 9.78
N GLY A 127 -9.18 -19.52 8.58
CA GLY A 127 -9.60 -18.61 7.50
C GLY A 127 -8.46 -18.19 6.57
N SER A 128 -8.76 -17.39 5.55
CA SER A 128 -7.75 -16.71 4.71
C SER A 128 -7.01 -15.67 5.56
N CYS A 129 -5.72 -15.90 5.82
CA CYS A 129 -4.85 -14.92 6.46
C CYS A 129 -4.55 -13.80 5.45
N THR A 130 -5.12 -12.61 5.65
CA THR A 130 -4.91 -11.47 4.74
C THR A 130 -4.26 -10.33 5.52
N ALA A 131 -3.04 -9.97 5.15
CA ALA A 131 -2.27 -8.91 5.80
C ALA A 131 -2.31 -7.63 4.96
N TYR A 132 -2.73 -6.51 5.57
CA TYR A 132 -2.69 -5.21 4.90
C TYR A 132 -1.35 -4.51 5.20
N VAL A 133 -0.72 -4.02 4.14
CA VAL A 133 0.57 -3.33 4.20
C VAL A 133 0.42 -1.98 3.54
N LEU A 134 0.92 -0.95 4.22
CA LEU A 134 0.98 0.39 3.68
C LEU A 134 2.45 0.77 3.48
N ILE A 135 2.85 0.95 2.23
CA ILE A 135 4.20 1.40 1.87
C ILE A 135 4.12 2.88 1.53
N ARG A 136 4.86 3.70 2.26
CA ARG A 136 5.00 5.12 1.94
C ARG A 136 6.33 5.31 1.25
N VAL A 137 6.31 5.90 0.05
CA VAL A 137 7.49 6.40 -0.65
C VAL A 137 7.56 7.92 -0.48
N PHE A 138 8.67 8.43 0.05
CA PHE A 138 8.81 9.85 0.38
C PHE A 138 10.14 10.44 -0.15
N ASN A 139 10.38 11.72 0.11
CA ASN A 139 11.53 12.48 -0.42
C ASN A 139 11.58 12.59 -1.95
N LEU A 140 10.41 12.60 -2.59
CA LEU A 140 10.27 12.53 -4.05
C LEU A 140 10.80 13.76 -4.79
N THR A 141 11.06 14.86 -4.11
CA THR A 141 11.70 16.05 -4.71
C THR A 141 13.22 16.05 -4.59
N THR A 142 13.81 15.05 -3.92
CA THR A 142 15.25 14.90 -3.72
C THR A 142 15.83 13.75 -4.58
N SER A 143 17.15 13.52 -4.52
CA SER A 143 17.80 12.34 -5.12
C SER A 143 17.61 11.07 -4.27
N ASP A 144 17.28 11.23 -2.99
CA ASP A 144 17.35 10.17 -1.98
C ASP A 144 15.93 9.74 -1.63
N ILE A 145 15.33 8.97 -2.55
CA ILE A 145 14.01 8.37 -2.35
C ILE A 145 14.12 7.31 -1.25
N ASP A 146 13.20 7.37 -0.29
CA ASP A 146 13.18 6.47 0.85
C ASP A 146 11.75 5.92 1.08
N PHE A 147 11.64 4.84 1.86
CA PHE A 147 10.38 4.15 2.10
C PHE A 147 10.17 3.74 3.56
N ASP A 148 8.94 3.94 4.03
CA ASP A 148 8.43 3.34 5.26
C ASP A 148 7.46 2.21 4.92
N ILE A 149 7.56 1.11 5.66
CA ILE A 149 6.65 -0.03 5.54
C ILE A 149 5.89 -0.17 6.85
N TYR A 150 4.58 0.05 6.81
CA TYR A 150 3.70 -0.10 7.96
C TYR A 150 2.90 -1.40 7.83
N MET A 151 3.26 -2.37 8.67
CA MET A 151 2.53 -3.64 8.81
C MET A 151 1.33 -3.44 9.73
N ASP A 152 0.16 -3.92 9.32
CA ASP A 152 -1.10 -3.74 10.05
C ASP A 152 -1.34 -2.28 10.49
N PRO A 153 -1.54 -1.35 9.53
CA PRO A 153 -1.68 0.08 9.83
C PRO A 153 -2.80 0.41 10.82
N TYR A 154 -3.81 -0.46 10.91
CA TYR A 154 -4.91 -0.27 11.87
C TYR A 154 -4.50 -0.64 13.29
N ALA A 155 -3.75 -1.72 13.50
CA ALA A 155 -3.17 -2.02 14.82
C ALA A 155 -2.21 -0.92 15.27
N LEU A 156 -1.38 -0.41 14.36
CA LEU A 156 -0.50 0.74 14.62
C LEU A 156 -1.29 2.03 14.95
N GLN A 157 -2.52 2.16 14.47
CA GLN A 157 -3.39 3.24 14.94
C GLN A 157 -3.85 3.00 16.38
N GLN A 158 -4.23 1.77 16.74
CA GLN A 158 -4.73 1.45 18.07
C GLN A 158 -3.65 1.61 19.15
N ASP A 159 -2.39 1.32 18.84
CA ASP A 159 -1.27 1.49 19.79
C ASP A 159 -0.68 2.91 19.80
N GLY A 160 -1.15 3.80 18.91
CA GLY A 160 -0.74 5.20 18.82
C GLY A 160 0.50 5.46 17.95
N SER A 161 1.07 4.44 17.30
CA SER A 161 2.20 4.59 16.37
C SER A 161 1.83 5.33 15.08
N LEU A 162 0.56 5.26 14.65
CA LEU A 162 0.02 6.02 13.53
C LEU A 162 -1.21 6.83 13.95
N ILE A 163 -1.28 8.08 13.49
CA ILE A 163 -2.42 8.97 13.73
C ILE A 163 -3.21 9.12 12.43
N PHE A 164 -4.46 8.65 12.43
CA PHE A 164 -5.40 8.83 11.33
C PHE A 164 -6.37 9.96 11.69
N THR A 165 -6.41 11.00 10.85
CA THR A 165 -7.35 12.11 10.99
C THR A 165 -8.42 11.98 9.90
N GLU A 166 -9.70 11.97 10.30
CA GLU A 166 -10.79 12.00 9.34
C GLU A 166 -10.90 13.40 8.73
N ASN A 167 -11.00 13.48 7.40
CA ASN A 167 -11.39 14.72 6.74
C ASN A 167 -12.89 14.93 6.97
N THR A 168 -13.25 15.89 7.81
CA THR A 168 -14.64 16.22 8.13
C THR A 168 -15.32 16.93 6.95
N TRP A 169 -16.58 16.57 6.71
CA TRP A 169 -17.44 17.34 5.81
C TRP A 169 -17.85 18.65 6.49
N HIS A 170 -17.70 19.77 5.79
CA HIS A 170 -18.21 21.06 6.22
C HIS A 170 -19.49 21.36 5.42
N VAL A 171 -20.60 21.58 6.13
CA VAL A 171 -21.88 21.98 5.55
C VAL A 171 -22.10 23.44 5.88
N VAL A 172 -22.45 24.24 4.87
CA VAL A 172 -22.94 25.62 5.06
C VAL A 172 -24.32 25.74 4.41
N PRO A 173 -25.25 26.52 4.99
CA PRO A 173 -26.53 26.81 4.35
C PRO A 173 -26.32 27.49 3.00
N ALA A 174 -27.12 27.14 1.99
CA ALA A 174 -27.29 28.02 0.84
C ALA A 174 -27.94 29.30 1.35
N GLN A 175 -27.33 30.46 1.08
CA GLN A 175 -28.05 31.74 1.25
C GLN A 175 -29.33 31.61 0.42
N GLY A 176 -30.47 31.58 1.12
CA GLY A 176 -31.74 31.77 0.45
C GLY A 176 -31.72 33.19 -0.09
N ASP A 177 -31.75 33.34 -1.40
CA ASP A 177 -32.15 34.61 -1.98
C ASP A 177 -33.57 34.89 -1.44
N GLU A 178 -33.67 35.83 -0.51
CA GLU A 178 -34.90 36.59 -0.29
C GLU A 178 -35.23 37.28 -1.62
N ALA A 179 -35.98 36.57 -2.46
CA ALA A 179 -36.76 37.22 -3.50
C ALA A 179 -37.93 37.92 -2.78
N ALA A 180 -37.82 39.25 -2.76
CA ALA A 180 -38.84 40.20 -2.33
C ALA A 180 -40.22 39.97 -2.98
#